data_AF-A0AA37WW56-F1
#
_entry.id   AF-A0AA37WW56-F1
#
_cell.length_a   1.000
_cell.length_b   1.000
_cell.length_c   1.000
_cell.angle_alpha   90.00
_cell.angle_beta   90.00
_cell.angle_gamma   90.00
#
_symmetry.space_group_name_H-M   'P 1'
#
loop_
_entity.id
_entity.type
_entity.pdbx_description
1 polymer ?
#
loop_
_entity_poly.entity_id
_entity_poly.type
_entity_poly.pdbx_seq_one_letter_code
_entity_poly.pdbx_strand_id
1 'polypeptide(L)'
;MTDHRIEALDRRSQRSSKMCETHLSDRLNDHSATISITDPAALLVLAREAPVSAAREAQIAMRTLRTGFKEHRVGIIGAAYASAYHMMRTDRAWELFIKDPGWDDLSNRPKNTKRARHHMLLHVLRYVFRAEGGNARRRVRVYAGMLQDRFHKGFKPEGVIPLIKSRGIEALRDEGVALRKGIQKGSKDKYFADLNSVDDEDRTPTAPLPKPRWRKLKPAQIGEAIALMNTFNGAMLRYLSEQTEQVKAVRSPDPTGTSREQSCGQPAAPAWRRR
;
A
#
# COMPACT_ATOMS: atom_id res chain seq x y z
N MET A 1 41.92 52.70 -17.33
CA MET A 1 42.36 51.32 -17.63
C MET A 1 42.24 50.47 -16.37
N THR A 2 41.02 50.25 -15.86
CA THR A 2 40.80 49.59 -14.55
C THR A 2 39.57 48.68 -14.51
N ASP A 3 38.94 48.37 -15.64
CA ASP A 3 37.65 47.64 -15.63
C ASP A 3 37.77 46.13 -15.91
N HIS A 4 38.91 45.63 -16.38
CA HIS A 4 39.03 44.20 -16.72
C HIS A 4 39.44 43.28 -15.55
N ARG A 5 39.72 43.83 -14.35
CA ARG A 5 40.25 43.04 -13.23
C ARG A 5 39.17 42.52 -12.27
N ILE A 6 37.96 43.08 -12.32
CA ILE A 6 36.86 42.71 -11.42
C ILE A 6 36.07 41.50 -11.95
N GLU A 7 35.92 41.36 -13.28
CA GLU A 7 35.22 40.21 -13.87
C GLU A 7 35.93 38.85 -13.69
N ALA A 8 37.24 38.86 -13.47
CA ALA A 8 38.03 37.63 -13.33
C ALA A 8 37.86 36.96 -11.96
N LEU A 9 37.54 37.73 -10.91
CA LEU A 9 37.36 37.19 -9.55
C LEU A 9 35.97 36.59 -9.34
N ASP A 10 34.96 37.11 -10.04
CA ASP A 10 33.57 36.66 -9.87
C ASP A 10 33.33 35.25 -10.47
N ARG A 11 34.01 34.92 -11.57
CA ARG A 11 33.93 33.59 -12.20
C ARG A 11 34.59 32.47 -11.37
N ARG A 12 35.53 32.81 -10.47
CA ARG A 12 36.18 31.83 -9.58
C ARG A 12 35.29 31.49 -8.38
N SER A 13 34.53 32.45 -7.87
CA SER A 13 33.57 32.25 -6.78
C SER A 13 32.40 31.34 -7.20
N GLN A 14 31.85 31.55 -8.41
CA GLN A 14 30.73 30.74 -8.91
C GLN A 14 31.09 29.26 -9.19
N ARG A 15 32.36 28.94 -9.47
CA ARG A 15 32.78 27.54 -9.67
C ARG A 15 33.01 26.78 -8.37
N SER A 16 33.30 27.46 -7.27
CA SER A 16 33.46 26.83 -5.95
C SER A 16 32.12 26.49 -5.30
N SER A 17 31.09 27.32 -5.52
CA SER A 17 29.75 27.08 -4.96
C SER A 17 29.03 25.89 -5.64
N LYS A 18 29.24 25.70 -6.95
CA LYS A 18 28.65 24.59 -7.72
C LYS A 18 29.20 23.20 -7.39
N MET A 19 30.34 23.11 -6.69
CA MET A 19 30.95 21.83 -6.30
C MET A 19 30.49 21.35 -4.90
N CYS A 20 29.86 22.20 -4.08
CA CYS A 20 29.38 21.81 -2.76
C CYS A 20 27.87 21.45 -2.73
N GLU A 21 27.06 21.99 -3.65
CA GLU A 21 25.61 21.69 -3.70
C GLU A 21 25.28 20.32 -4.31
N THR A 22 26.17 19.74 -5.10
CA THR A 22 25.99 18.39 -5.68
C THR A 22 26.16 17.26 -4.67
N HIS A 23 26.80 17.49 -3.51
CA HIS A 23 26.95 16.45 -2.48
C HIS A 23 25.88 16.48 -1.38
N LEU A 24 25.10 17.56 -1.29
CA LEU A 24 24.01 17.68 -0.31
C LEU A 24 22.65 17.20 -0.86
N SER A 25 22.43 17.30 -2.17
CA SER A 25 21.21 16.81 -2.82
C SER A 25 21.19 15.27 -2.96
N ASP A 26 22.34 14.61 -3.03
CA ASP A 26 22.42 13.14 -2.95
C ASP A 26 22.18 12.58 -1.54
N ARG A 27 22.40 13.38 -0.47
CA ARG A 27 22.18 12.93 0.92
C ARG A 27 20.75 13.08 1.44
N LEU A 28 19.93 13.92 0.81
CA LEU A 28 18.54 14.11 1.23
C LEU A 28 17.54 13.13 0.57
N ASN A 29 17.95 12.42 -0.48
CA ASN A 29 17.18 11.27 -1.01
C ASN A 29 17.48 9.95 -0.27
N ASP A 30 18.57 9.88 0.50
CA ASP A 30 18.96 8.70 1.29
C ASP A 30 18.23 8.58 2.65
N HIS A 31 17.32 9.50 2.95
CA HIS A 31 16.50 9.48 4.19
C HIS A 31 15.00 9.29 3.95
N SER A 32 14.57 9.02 2.72
CA SER A 32 13.50 8.04 2.55
C SER A 32 14.11 6.67 2.85
N ALA A 33 14.45 6.45 4.12
CA ALA A 33 14.54 5.13 4.69
C ALA A 33 13.21 4.51 4.31
N THR A 34 13.26 3.73 3.24
CA THR A 34 12.18 2.87 2.83
C THR A 34 12.18 1.90 3.98
N ILE A 35 11.48 2.25 5.07
CA ILE A 35 11.23 1.36 6.19
C ILE A 35 10.81 0.11 5.45
N SER A 36 11.60 -0.95 5.57
CA SER A 36 11.21 -2.20 4.96
C SER A 36 9.98 -2.61 5.74
N ILE A 37 8.79 -2.17 5.29
CA ILE A 37 7.48 -2.50 5.89
C ILE A 37 7.17 -3.96 5.50
N THR A 38 8.17 -4.81 5.65
CA THR A 38 8.08 -6.26 5.61
C THR A 38 7.88 -6.82 7.01
N ASP A 39 8.13 -6.03 8.07
CA ASP A 39 7.85 -6.44 9.45
C ASP A 39 6.31 -6.52 9.69
N PRO A 40 5.78 -7.71 9.98
CA PRO A 40 4.38 -7.89 10.29
C PRO A 40 3.90 -7.06 11.49
N ALA A 41 4.76 -6.78 12.47
CA ALA A 41 4.37 -6.00 13.64
C ALA A 41 4.07 -4.54 13.27
N ALA A 42 4.91 -3.94 12.42
CA ALA A 42 4.68 -2.59 11.89
C ALA A 42 3.36 -2.51 11.10
N LEU A 43 3.05 -3.53 10.30
CA LEU A 43 1.79 -3.59 9.55
C LEU A 43 0.55 -3.68 10.46
N LEU A 44 0.65 -4.36 11.61
CA LEU A 44 -0.46 -4.41 12.59
C LEU A 44 -0.72 -3.05 13.23
N VAL A 45 0.34 -2.30 13.58
CA VAL A 45 0.22 -0.94 14.10
C VAL A 45 -0.40 -0.02 13.04
N LEU A 46 0.13 -0.07 11.80
CA LEU A 46 -0.40 0.72 10.69
C LEU A 46 -1.87 0.40 10.40
N ALA A 47 -2.30 -0.86 10.55
CA ALA A 47 -3.69 -1.24 10.31
C ALA A 47 -4.67 -0.59 11.29
N ARG A 48 -4.22 -0.24 12.50
CA ARG A 48 -5.04 0.46 13.49
C ARG A 48 -5.29 1.92 13.12
N GLU A 49 -4.28 2.57 12.54
CA GLU A 49 -4.29 4.01 12.23
C GLU A 49 -4.79 4.29 10.80
N ALA A 50 -4.30 3.51 9.84
CA ALA A 50 -4.55 3.67 8.41
C ALA A 50 -4.76 2.29 7.75
N PRO A 51 -5.93 1.66 7.94
CA PRO A 51 -6.17 0.28 7.51
C PRO A 51 -6.07 0.07 5.99
N VAL A 52 -6.42 1.08 5.18
CA VAL A 52 -6.27 1.01 3.72
C VAL A 52 -4.80 0.99 3.32
N SER A 53 -3.99 1.87 3.93
CA SER A 53 -2.54 1.90 3.72
C SER A 53 -1.89 0.61 4.17
N ALA A 54 -2.29 0.05 5.32
CA ALA A 54 -1.79 -1.25 5.79
C ALA A 54 -2.09 -2.39 4.81
N ALA A 55 -3.29 -2.43 4.22
CA ALA A 55 -3.63 -3.40 3.18
C ALA A 55 -2.76 -3.23 1.93
N ARG A 56 -2.44 -1.98 1.54
CA ARG A 56 -1.56 -1.69 0.41
C ARG A 56 -0.12 -2.11 0.68
N GLU A 57 0.43 -1.78 1.85
CA GLU A 57 1.78 -2.21 2.25
C GLU A 57 1.87 -3.74 2.37
N ALA A 58 0.84 -4.39 2.92
CA ALA A 58 0.76 -5.84 2.95
C ALA A 58 0.73 -6.46 1.54
N GLN A 59 0.05 -5.81 0.59
CA GLN A 59 0.05 -6.22 -0.82
C GLN A 59 1.46 -6.13 -1.43
N ILE A 60 2.17 -5.03 -1.17
CA ILE A 60 3.55 -4.83 -1.63
C ILE A 60 4.47 -5.89 -1.02
N ALA A 61 4.41 -6.09 0.30
CA ALA A 61 5.17 -7.10 1.02
C ALA A 61 4.91 -8.52 0.48
N MET A 62 3.67 -8.83 0.09
CA MET A 62 3.31 -10.12 -0.52
C MET A 62 3.92 -10.31 -1.90
N ARG A 63 4.06 -9.24 -2.70
CA ARG A 63 4.71 -9.29 -4.03
C ARG A 63 6.21 -9.49 -3.92
N THR A 64 6.84 -8.91 -2.91
CA THR A 64 8.29 -9.04 -2.67
C THR A 64 8.66 -10.36 -1.98
N LEU A 65 7.66 -11.11 -1.50
CA LEU A 65 7.86 -12.38 -0.81
C LEU A 65 8.48 -13.41 -1.75
N ARG A 66 9.76 -13.74 -1.56
CA ARG A 66 10.39 -14.88 -2.24
C ARG A 66 9.70 -16.19 -1.84
N THR A 67 9.61 -17.12 -2.77
CA THR A 67 9.07 -18.46 -2.53
C THR A 67 9.78 -19.14 -1.35
N GLY A 68 9.02 -19.58 -0.34
CA GLY A 68 9.55 -20.36 0.79
C GLY A 68 9.32 -19.78 2.19
N PHE A 69 9.03 -18.48 2.32
CA PHE A 69 8.89 -17.85 3.64
C PHE A 69 7.48 -17.99 4.22
N LYS A 70 7.21 -19.15 4.84
CA LYS A 70 5.93 -19.43 5.53
C LYS A 70 5.61 -18.39 6.61
N GLU A 71 6.60 -18.00 7.42
CA GLU A 71 6.41 -17.07 8.54
C GLU A 71 5.98 -15.68 8.11
N HIS A 72 6.61 -15.14 7.07
CA HIS A 72 6.28 -13.82 6.53
C HIS A 72 4.87 -13.81 5.94
N ARG A 73 4.46 -14.91 5.29
CA ARG A 73 3.08 -15.07 4.80
C ARG A 73 2.07 -15.04 5.94
N VAL A 74 2.36 -15.68 7.07
CA VAL A 74 1.48 -15.63 8.25
C VAL A 74 1.34 -14.19 8.76
N GLY A 75 2.45 -13.44 8.79
CA GLY A 75 2.44 -12.02 9.11
C GLY A 75 1.53 -11.19 8.21
N ILE A 76 1.63 -11.38 6.90
CA ILE A 76 0.79 -10.70 5.89
C ILE A 76 -0.69 -11.05 6.06
N ILE A 77 -1.02 -12.31 6.36
CA ILE A 77 -2.40 -12.72 6.65
C ILE A 77 -2.92 -12.01 7.90
N GLY A 78 -2.10 -11.91 8.95
CA GLY A 78 -2.42 -11.13 10.15
C GLY A 78 -2.68 -9.66 9.85
N ALA A 79 -1.83 -9.03 9.05
CA ALA A 79 -2.00 -7.63 8.61
C ALA A 79 -3.28 -7.42 7.79
N ALA A 80 -3.58 -8.33 6.86
CA ALA A 80 -4.82 -8.31 6.08
C ALA A 80 -6.06 -8.44 6.99
N TYR A 81 -6.00 -9.34 7.98
CA TYR A 81 -7.06 -9.47 8.97
C TYR A 81 -7.24 -8.20 9.80
N ALA A 82 -6.16 -7.61 10.30
CA ALA A 82 -6.18 -6.37 11.07
C ALA A 82 -6.80 -5.23 10.25
N SER A 83 -6.39 -5.10 8.99
CA SER A 83 -6.91 -4.09 8.06
C SER A 83 -8.43 -4.23 7.90
N ALA A 84 -8.91 -5.45 7.63
CA ALA A 84 -10.35 -5.73 7.55
C ALA A 84 -11.06 -5.43 8.88
N TYR A 85 -10.45 -5.75 10.02
CA TYR A 85 -11.05 -5.59 11.35
C TYR A 85 -11.29 -4.10 11.69
N HIS A 86 -10.32 -3.25 11.35
CA HIS A 86 -10.42 -1.80 11.55
C HIS A 86 -11.30 -1.14 10.49
N MET A 87 -11.28 -1.58 9.22
CA MET A 87 -12.21 -1.13 8.19
C MET A 87 -13.67 -1.42 8.54
N MET A 88 -13.97 -2.56 9.17
CA MET A 88 -15.34 -2.92 9.52
C MET A 88 -16.01 -1.91 10.47
N ARG A 89 -15.21 -1.18 11.25
CA ARG A 89 -15.65 -0.16 12.22
C ARG A 89 -15.79 1.23 11.63
N THR A 90 -15.27 1.47 10.43
CA THR A 90 -15.24 2.79 9.80
C THR A 90 -15.70 2.71 8.36
N ASP A 91 -16.95 3.10 8.10
CA ASP A 91 -17.57 3.07 6.77
C ASP A 91 -16.70 3.79 5.73
N ARG A 92 -16.14 4.94 6.10
CA ARG A 92 -15.20 5.70 5.27
C ARG A 92 -13.96 4.89 4.85
N ALA A 93 -13.41 4.06 5.73
CA ALA A 93 -12.22 3.26 5.40
C ALA A 93 -12.57 2.18 4.37
N TRP A 94 -13.75 1.56 4.48
CA TRP A 94 -14.25 0.63 3.46
C TRP A 94 -14.47 1.33 2.11
N GLU A 95 -15.09 2.52 2.11
CA GLU A 95 -15.29 3.30 0.89
C GLU A 95 -14.00 3.71 0.20
N LEU A 96 -12.97 4.08 0.98
CA LEU A 96 -11.64 4.37 0.46
C LEU A 96 -10.99 3.10 -0.09
N PHE A 97 -11.11 1.98 0.63
CA PHE A 97 -10.55 0.70 0.20
C PHE A 97 -11.12 0.22 -1.13
N ILE A 98 -12.44 0.31 -1.33
CA ILE A 98 -13.05 -0.10 -2.61
C ILE A 98 -12.70 0.87 -3.75
N LYS A 99 -12.26 2.10 -3.47
CA LYS A 99 -11.80 3.07 -4.47
C LYS A 99 -10.29 3.03 -4.69
N ASP A 100 -9.58 2.18 -3.94
CA ASP A 100 -8.12 2.12 -3.97
C ASP A 100 -7.59 1.70 -5.36
N PRO A 101 -6.63 2.42 -5.97
CA PRO A 101 -6.08 2.10 -7.29
C PRO A 101 -5.45 0.70 -7.40
N GLY A 102 -5.07 0.07 -6.29
CA GLY A 102 -4.57 -1.31 -6.29
C GLY A 102 -5.59 -2.35 -6.77
N TRP A 103 -6.86 -1.96 -6.96
CA TRP A 103 -7.89 -2.75 -7.62
C TRP A 103 -7.89 -2.64 -9.15
N ASP A 104 -7.24 -1.65 -9.75
CA ASP A 104 -7.38 -1.37 -11.19
C ASP A 104 -6.84 -2.53 -12.05
N ASP A 105 -5.85 -3.27 -11.53
CA ASP A 105 -5.34 -4.50 -12.14
C ASP A 105 -6.14 -5.76 -11.79
N LEU A 106 -6.98 -5.69 -10.75
CA LEU A 106 -7.71 -6.83 -10.23
C LEU A 106 -9.11 -6.90 -10.85
N SER A 107 -9.42 -8.02 -11.46
CA SER A 107 -10.82 -8.34 -11.77
C SER A 107 -11.66 -8.32 -10.48
N ASN A 108 -12.92 -7.88 -10.59
CA ASN A 108 -13.97 -7.85 -9.56
C ASN A 108 -13.60 -7.09 -8.27
N ARG A 109 -13.36 -5.78 -8.42
CA ARG A 109 -13.45 -4.82 -7.32
C ARG A 109 -14.81 -4.95 -6.60
N PRO A 110 -14.86 -5.03 -5.26
CA PRO A 110 -16.12 -5.11 -4.53
C PRO A 110 -16.96 -3.85 -4.70
N LYS A 111 -18.29 -4.02 -4.80
CA LYS A 111 -19.26 -2.92 -4.77
C LYS A 111 -19.48 -2.44 -3.33
N ASN A 112 -19.92 -1.20 -3.16
CA ASN A 112 -20.30 -0.68 -1.83
C ASN A 112 -21.68 -1.23 -1.38
N THR A 113 -21.74 -2.51 -1.03
CA THR A 113 -22.98 -3.16 -0.58
C THR A 113 -22.81 -3.80 0.79
N LYS A 114 -23.92 -3.96 1.52
CA LYS A 114 -23.92 -4.66 2.82
C LYS A 114 -23.36 -6.08 2.70
N ARG A 115 -23.66 -6.78 1.60
CA ARG A 115 -23.15 -8.12 1.31
C ARG A 115 -21.62 -8.13 1.10
N ALA A 116 -21.08 -7.21 0.30
CA ALA A 116 -19.63 -7.10 0.12
C ALA A 116 -18.92 -6.77 1.45
N ARG A 117 -19.51 -5.87 2.25
CA ARG A 117 -19.01 -5.54 3.60
C ARG A 117 -19.04 -6.76 4.54
N HIS A 118 -20.07 -7.59 4.44
CA HIS A 118 -20.16 -8.82 5.21
C HIS A 118 -19.00 -9.80 4.91
N HIS A 119 -18.53 -9.82 3.66
CA HIS A 119 -17.37 -10.58 3.19
C HIS A 119 -16.07 -9.75 3.13
N MET A 120 -15.95 -8.68 3.92
CA MET A 120 -14.81 -7.76 3.87
C MET A 120 -13.45 -8.47 3.99
N LEU A 121 -13.31 -9.43 4.92
CA LEU A 121 -12.06 -10.18 5.09
C LEU A 121 -11.63 -10.91 3.81
N LEU A 122 -12.57 -11.50 3.08
CA LEU A 122 -12.30 -12.14 1.79
C LEU A 122 -11.78 -11.12 0.76
N HIS A 123 -12.43 -9.96 0.66
CA HIS A 123 -12.04 -8.92 -0.28
C HIS A 123 -10.67 -8.33 0.04
N VAL A 124 -10.37 -8.10 1.32
CA VAL A 124 -9.05 -7.62 1.76
C VAL A 124 -7.97 -8.65 1.47
N LEU A 125 -8.19 -9.93 1.79
CA LEU A 125 -7.23 -10.98 1.44
C LEU A 125 -7.05 -11.12 -0.07
N ARG A 126 -8.11 -10.99 -0.87
CA ARG A 126 -8.02 -11.02 -2.34
C ARG A 126 -7.16 -9.88 -2.88
N TYR A 127 -7.35 -8.68 -2.33
CA TYR A 127 -6.58 -7.50 -2.68
C TYR A 127 -5.10 -7.70 -2.34
N VAL A 128 -4.80 -8.08 -1.09
CA VAL A 128 -3.42 -8.28 -0.59
C VAL A 128 -2.68 -9.38 -1.37
N PHE A 129 -3.35 -10.50 -1.67
CA PHE A 129 -2.75 -11.61 -2.39
C PHE A 129 -2.77 -11.46 -3.91
N ARG A 130 -3.37 -10.38 -4.44
CA ARG A 130 -3.64 -10.19 -5.87
C ARG A 130 -4.20 -11.46 -6.53
N ALA A 131 -5.23 -12.02 -5.91
CA ALA A 131 -5.74 -13.34 -6.28
C ALA A 131 -6.62 -13.29 -7.55
N GLU A 132 -6.00 -13.25 -8.72
CA GLU A 132 -6.69 -13.17 -10.02
C GLU A 132 -7.07 -14.55 -10.57
N GLY A 133 -6.20 -15.55 -10.46
CA GLY A 133 -6.43 -16.90 -10.99
C GLY A 133 -7.28 -17.79 -10.08
N GLY A 134 -7.97 -18.79 -10.65
CA GLY A 134 -8.86 -19.70 -9.91
C GLY A 134 -8.18 -20.38 -8.71
N ASN A 135 -6.94 -20.83 -8.87
CA ASN A 135 -6.16 -21.42 -7.77
C ASN A 135 -5.82 -20.40 -6.67
N ALA A 136 -5.46 -19.17 -7.03
CA ALA A 136 -5.18 -18.12 -6.07
C ALA A 136 -6.45 -17.70 -5.30
N ARG A 137 -7.57 -17.52 -6.01
CA ARG A 137 -8.88 -17.24 -5.43
C ARG A 137 -9.32 -18.34 -4.46
N ARG A 138 -9.16 -19.61 -4.84
CA ARG A 138 -9.47 -20.75 -3.98
C ARG A 138 -8.64 -20.73 -2.68
N ARG A 139 -7.34 -20.44 -2.75
CA ARG A 139 -6.49 -20.31 -1.55
C ARG A 139 -6.94 -19.17 -0.64
N VAL A 140 -7.23 -18.00 -1.21
CA VAL A 140 -7.73 -16.85 -0.45
C VAL A 140 -9.08 -17.14 0.21
N ARG A 141 -10.01 -17.79 -0.50
CA ARG A 141 -11.29 -18.25 0.08
C ARG A 141 -11.08 -19.19 1.26
N VAL A 142 -10.12 -20.10 1.14
CA VAL A 142 -9.75 -21.00 2.23
C VAL A 142 -9.23 -20.22 3.43
N TYR A 143 -8.31 -19.27 3.25
CA TYR A 143 -7.81 -18.42 4.34
C TYR A 143 -8.90 -17.57 4.99
N ALA A 144 -9.76 -16.93 4.19
CA ALA A 144 -10.89 -16.17 4.69
C ALA A 144 -11.83 -17.08 5.49
N GLY A 145 -12.23 -18.23 4.93
CA GLY A 145 -13.14 -19.17 5.56
C GLY A 145 -12.61 -19.82 6.86
N MET A 146 -11.30 -19.84 7.09
CA MET A 146 -10.69 -20.26 8.36
C MET A 146 -10.83 -19.19 9.46
N LEU A 147 -10.77 -17.91 9.07
CA LEU A 147 -10.72 -16.78 9.99
C LEU A 147 -12.06 -16.05 10.13
N GLN A 148 -13.02 -16.32 9.24
CA GLN A 148 -14.28 -15.58 9.14
C GLN A 148 -15.12 -15.63 10.42
N ASP A 149 -15.28 -16.80 11.03
CA ASP A 149 -16.06 -16.95 12.27
C ASP A 149 -15.44 -16.10 13.41
N ARG A 150 -14.12 -16.15 13.54
CA ARG A 150 -13.37 -15.33 14.52
C ARG A 150 -13.49 -13.84 14.21
N PHE A 151 -13.44 -13.48 12.93
CA PHE A 151 -13.62 -12.11 12.46
C PHE A 151 -14.99 -11.55 12.84
N HIS A 152 -16.06 -12.29 12.58
CA HIS A 152 -17.42 -11.89 12.95
C HIS A 152 -17.64 -11.88 14.47
N LYS A 153 -16.99 -12.76 15.21
CA LYS A 153 -16.97 -12.75 16.69
C LYS A 153 -16.09 -11.64 17.29
N GLY A 154 -15.47 -10.80 16.46
CA GLY A 154 -14.68 -9.66 16.92
C GLY A 154 -13.34 -10.04 17.55
N PHE A 155 -12.80 -11.22 17.24
CA PHE A 155 -11.48 -11.66 17.70
C PHE A 155 -10.41 -10.64 17.33
N LYS A 156 -9.55 -10.31 18.31
CA LYS A 156 -8.60 -9.20 18.16
C LYS A 156 -7.46 -9.57 17.20
N PRO A 157 -7.00 -8.63 16.34
CA PRO A 157 -5.96 -8.92 15.34
C PRO A 157 -4.64 -9.44 15.93
N GLU A 158 -4.26 -8.98 17.12
CA GLU A 158 -3.01 -9.35 17.79
C GLU A 158 -2.97 -10.86 18.10
N GLY A 159 -4.13 -11.50 18.27
CA GLY A 159 -4.24 -12.93 18.52
C GLY A 159 -4.14 -13.80 17.26
N VAL A 160 -4.24 -13.22 16.05
CA VAL A 160 -4.34 -14.01 14.81
C VAL A 160 -3.00 -14.63 14.42
N ILE A 161 -1.90 -13.88 14.49
CA ILE A 161 -0.57 -14.40 14.15
C ILE A 161 -0.15 -15.54 15.09
N PRO A 162 -0.23 -15.39 16.44
CA PRO A 162 0.06 -16.48 17.36
C PRO A 162 -0.82 -17.71 17.14
N LEU A 163 -2.11 -17.51 16.84
CA LEU A 163 -3.04 -18.59 16.55
C LEU A 163 -2.62 -19.38 15.30
N ILE A 164 -2.26 -18.70 14.21
CA ILE A 164 -1.84 -19.36 12.97
C ILE A 164 -0.47 -20.05 13.16
N LYS A 165 0.47 -19.44 13.91
CA LYS A 165 1.78 -20.04 14.19
C LYS A 165 1.67 -21.32 15.04
N SER A 166 0.81 -21.32 16.05
CA SER A 166 0.66 -22.44 16.99
C SER A 166 -0.06 -23.64 16.39
N ARG A 167 -1.14 -23.42 15.65
CA ARG A 167 -1.96 -24.52 15.09
C ARG A 167 -1.60 -24.86 13.65
N GLY A 168 -0.95 -23.95 12.95
CA GLY A 168 -0.82 -24.00 11.50
C GLY A 168 -2.10 -23.54 10.80
N ILE A 169 -1.94 -23.02 9.59
CA ILE A 169 -3.08 -22.53 8.82
C ILE A 169 -4.06 -23.65 8.46
N GLU A 170 -3.55 -24.86 8.22
CA GLU A 170 -4.34 -26.02 7.82
C GLU A 170 -5.19 -26.59 8.96
N ALA A 171 -4.70 -26.62 10.20
CA ALA A 171 -5.51 -27.07 11.33
C ALA A 171 -6.71 -26.15 11.59
N LEU A 172 -6.55 -24.84 11.38
CA LEU A 172 -7.66 -23.88 11.44
C LEU A 172 -8.72 -24.15 10.36
N ARG A 173 -8.31 -24.72 9.21
CA ARG A 173 -9.26 -25.19 8.18
C ARG A 173 -10.13 -26.27 8.76
N ASP A 174 -9.50 -27.28 9.36
CA ASP A 174 -10.13 -28.52 9.74
C ASP A 174 -11.03 -28.32 10.96
N GLU A 175 -10.65 -27.45 11.90
CA GLU A 175 -11.54 -26.94 12.95
C GLU A 175 -12.75 -26.21 12.37
N GLY A 176 -12.52 -25.31 11.41
CA GLY A 176 -13.61 -24.64 10.72
C GLY A 176 -14.52 -25.65 10.01
N VAL A 177 -13.97 -26.67 9.36
CA VAL A 177 -14.74 -27.73 8.68
C VAL A 177 -15.48 -28.60 9.69
N ALA A 178 -14.87 -28.95 10.82
CA ALA A 178 -15.47 -29.77 11.85
C ALA A 178 -16.61 -29.04 12.56
N LEU A 179 -16.41 -27.76 12.91
CA LEU A 179 -17.47 -26.88 13.41
C LEU A 179 -18.62 -26.81 12.39
N ARG A 180 -18.32 -26.64 11.10
CA ARG A 180 -19.31 -26.66 10.02
C ARG A 180 -20.05 -27.98 9.90
N LYS A 181 -19.36 -29.13 9.97
CA LYS A 181 -19.97 -30.46 9.89
C LYS A 181 -20.83 -30.78 11.12
N GLY A 182 -20.43 -30.28 12.29
CA GLY A 182 -21.23 -30.36 13.52
C GLY A 182 -22.53 -29.55 13.43
N ILE A 183 -22.48 -28.37 12.80
CA ILE A 183 -23.64 -27.50 12.57
C ILE A 183 -24.55 -28.03 11.43
N GLN A 184 -23.97 -28.69 10.41
CA GLN A 184 -24.69 -29.26 9.25
C GLN A 184 -25.65 -30.41 9.58
N LYS A 185 -25.63 -30.97 10.80
CA LYS A 185 -26.65 -31.95 11.20
C LYS A 185 -28.04 -31.33 11.45
N GLY A 186 -28.17 -29.99 11.39
CA GLY A 186 -29.47 -29.29 11.53
C GLY A 186 -29.67 -28.01 10.71
N SER A 187 -28.63 -27.42 10.10
CA SER A 187 -28.74 -26.15 9.36
C SER A 187 -28.16 -26.26 7.94
N LYS A 188 -28.99 -25.97 6.93
CA LYS A 188 -28.53 -25.63 5.58
C LYS A 188 -27.83 -24.27 5.65
N ASP A 189 -26.54 -24.27 5.96
CA ASP A 189 -25.75 -23.04 6.05
C ASP A 189 -25.66 -22.33 4.69
N LYS A 190 -26.52 -21.31 4.51
CA LYS A 190 -26.54 -20.38 3.36
C LYS A 190 -25.20 -19.68 3.14
N TYR A 191 -24.34 -19.58 4.15
CA TYR A 191 -23.12 -18.76 4.12
C TYR A 191 -22.02 -19.22 3.15
N PHE A 192 -21.82 -20.53 2.97
CA PHE A 192 -20.82 -21.03 2.02
C PHE A 192 -21.40 -21.23 0.61
N ALA A 193 -22.71 -21.46 0.50
CA ALA A 193 -23.42 -21.24 -0.75
C ALA A 193 -23.27 -19.79 -1.19
N ASP A 194 -23.32 -18.84 -0.24
CA ASP A 194 -23.10 -17.41 -0.49
C ASP A 194 -21.66 -17.08 -0.85
N LEU A 195 -20.64 -17.63 -0.16
CA LEU A 195 -19.23 -17.43 -0.55
C LEU A 195 -18.89 -18.02 -1.92
N ASN A 196 -19.57 -19.10 -2.32
CA ASN A 196 -19.48 -19.63 -3.68
C ASN A 196 -20.31 -18.79 -4.66
N SER A 197 -21.45 -18.22 -4.23
CA SER A 197 -22.31 -17.39 -5.07
C SER A 197 -21.88 -15.92 -5.20
N VAL A 198 -20.95 -15.43 -4.34
CA VAL A 198 -20.24 -14.16 -4.56
C VAL A 198 -19.57 -14.16 -5.93
N ASP A 199 -19.15 -15.33 -6.42
CA ASP A 199 -18.59 -15.47 -7.77
C ASP A 199 -19.65 -15.87 -8.84
N ASP A 200 -20.82 -16.41 -8.46
CA ASP A 200 -21.84 -16.85 -9.43
C ASP A 200 -22.73 -15.71 -9.96
N GLU A 201 -22.95 -14.62 -9.21
CA GLU A 201 -23.63 -13.43 -9.77
C GLU A 201 -22.78 -12.67 -10.82
N ASP A 202 -21.47 -12.91 -10.86
CA ASP A 202 -20.54 -12.38 -11.88
C ASP A 202 -20.13 -13.44 -12.93
N ARG A 203 -20.72 -14.65 -12.89
CA ARG A 203 -20.76 -15.59 -14.02
C ARG A 203 -21.87 -15.23 -15.01
N THR A 204 -22.19 -13.94 -15.19
CA THR A 204 -22.54 -13.56 -16.56
C THR A 204 -21.35 -14.00 -17.42
N PRO A 205 -21.56 -14.74 -18.52
CA PRO A 205 -20.49 -14.96 -19.48
C PRO A 205 -19.97 -13.56 -19.76
N THR A 206 -18.77 -13.24 -19.27
CA THR A 206 -18.16 -11.96 -19.59
C THR A 206 -18.10 -12.01 -21.11
N ALA A 207 -18.97 -11.27 -21.79
CA ALA A 207 -18.92 -11.16 -23.23
C ALA A 207 -17.43 -10.89 -23.50
N PRO A 208 -16.75 -11.75 -24.31
CA PRO A 208 -15.31 -11.71 -24.43
C PRO A 208 -14.94 -10.24 -24.61
N LEU A 209 -14.10 -9.72 -23.70
CA LEU A 209 -13.72 -8.30 -23.69
C LEU A 209 -13.53 -7.90 -25.14
N PRO A 210 -14.24 -6.86 -25.64
CA PRO A 210 -14.24 -6.54 -27.06
C PRO A 210 -12.79 -6.53 -27.50
N LYS A 211 -12.43 -7.49 -28.38
CA LYS A 211 -11.05 -7.70 -28.78
C LYS A 211 -10.50 -6.32 -29.11
N PRO A 212 -9.44 -5.87 -28.44
CA PRO A 212 -9.05 -4.49 -28.53
C PRO A 212 -8.85 -4.13 -30.01
N ARG A 213 -9.44 -3.00 -30.42
CA ARG A 213 -9.57 -2.60 -31.83
C ARG A 213 -8.23 -2.54 -32.58
N TRP A 214 -7.10 -2.53 -31.86
CA TRP A 214 -5.77 -2.61 -32.46
C TRP A 214 -5.51 -3.90 -33.25
N ARG A 215 -6.27 -5.00 -33.05
CA ARG A 215 -6.17 -6.19 -33.91
C ARG A 215 -6.65 -5.97 -35.35
N LYS A 216 -7.29 -4.83 -35.65
CA LYS A 216 -7.69 -4.43 -37.01
C LYS A 216 -6.80 -3.34 -37.60
N LEU A 217 -5.77 -2.87 -36.88
CA LEU A 217 -4.84 -1.87 -37.40
C LEU A 217 -3.89 -2.56 -38.38
N LYS A 218 -3.74 -1.99 -39.58
CA LYS A 218 -2.69 -2.39 -40.51
C LYS A 218 -1.32 -2.12 -39.86
N PRO A 219 -0.26 -2.89 -40.16
CA PRO A 219 1.07 -2.68 -39.59
C PRO A 219 1.57 -1.21 -39.64
N ALA A 220 1.23 -0.47 -40.69
CA ALA A 220 1.54 0.96 -40.82
C ALA A 220 0.89 1.82 -39.72
N GLN A 221 -0.36 1.52 -39.34
CA GLN A 221 -1.10 2.25 -38.30
C GLN A 221 -0.59 1.91 -36.90
N ILE A 222 -0.02 0.71 -36.71
CA ILE A 222 0.63 0.32 -35.45
C ILE A 222 1.90 1.15 -35.24
N GLY A 223 2.70 1.34 -36.29
CA GLY A 223 3.89 2.20 -36.25
C GLY A 223 3.56 3.64 -35.88
N GLU A 224 2.52 4.21 -36.49
CA GLU A 224 2.06 5.58 -36.22
C GLU A 224 1.51 5.73 -34.79
N ALA A 225 0.75 4.75 -34.30
CA ALA A 225 0.26 4.74 -32.92
C ALA A 225 1.41 4.67 -31.89
N ILE A 226 2.45 3.88 -32.16
CA ILE A 226 3.65 3.81 -31.32
C ILE A 226 4.40 5.14 -31.32
N ALA A 227 4.56 5.78 -32.48
CA ALA A 227 5.21 7.08 -32.59
C ALA A 227 4.44 8.18 -31.82
N LEU A 228 3.11 8.19 -31.92
CA LEU A 228 2.26 9.09 -31.14
C LEU A 228 2.37 8.85 -29.65
N MET A 229 2.35 7.59 -29.20
CA MET A 229 2.53 7.25 -27.79
C MET A 229 3.89 7.69 -27.26
N ASN A 230 4.97 7.50 -28.02
CA ASN A 230 6.31 7.94 -27.61
C ASN A 230 6.40 9.46 -27.53
N THR A 231 5.77 10.17 -28.47
CA THR A 231 5.71 11.64 -28.46
C THR A 231 4.93 12.16 -27.26
N PHE A 232 3.78 11.54 -26.96
CA PHE A 232 2.98 11.86 -25.80
C PHE A 232 3.73 11.61 -24.48
N ASN A 233 4.37 10.44 -24.35
CA ASN A 233 5.18 10.11 -23.17
C ASN A 233 6.33 11.10 -22.97
N GLY A 234 7.02 11.49 -24.05
CA GLY A 234 8.08 12.49 -23.99
C GLY A 234 7.59 13.90 -23.62
N ALA A 235 6.41 14.29 -24.07
CA ALA A 235 5.79 15.57 -23.68
C ALA A 235 5.33 15.55 -22.22
N MET A 236 4.73 14.45 -21.77
CA MET A 236 4.26 14.27 -20.39
C MET A 236 5.43 14.27 -19.39
N LEU A 237 6.55 13.62 -19.73
CA LEU A 237 7.75 13.65 -18.89
C LEU A 237 8.35 15.06 -18.77
N ARG A 238 8.37 15.83 -19.87
CA ARG A 238 8.82 17.24 -19.85
C ARG A 238 7.92 18.10 -18.97
N TYR A 239 6.60 17.97 -19.11
CA TYR A 239 5.64 18.68 -18.27
C TYR A 239 5.83 18.36 -16.78
N LEU A 240 5.99 17.09 -16.42
CA LEU A 240 6.23 16.71 -15.02
C LEU A 240 7.56 17.29 -14.49
N SER A 241 8.60 17.34 -15.32
CA SER A 241 9.88 17.97 -14.97
C SER A 241 9.72 19.48 -14.71
N GLU A 242 8.99 20.19 -15.57
CA GLU A 242 8.72 21.63 -15.40
C GLU A 242 7.93 21.91 -14.13
N GLN A 243 6.92 21.09 -13.83
CA GLN A 243 6.15 21.21 -12.58
C GLN A 243 7.03 21.00 -11.34
N THR A 244 7.99 20.06 -11.38
CA THR A 244 8.91 19.85 -10.25
C THR A 244 9.86 21.03 -10.02
N GLU A 245 10.31 21.71 -11.09
CA GLU A 245 11.17 22.89 -10.96
C GLU A 245 10.39 24.11 -10.42
N GLN A 246 9.13 24.30 -10.84
CA GLN A 246 8.27 25.36 -10.28
C GLN A 246 8.06 25.19 -8.77
N VAL A 247 7.87 23.96 -8.29
CA VAL A 247 7.70 23.69 -6.85
C VAL A 247 8.98 23.97 -6.06
N LYS A 248 10.17 23.72 -6.63
CA LYS A 248 11.45 24.07 -5.99
C LYS A 248 11.66 25.58 -5.89
N ALA A 249 11.27 26.34 -6.91
CA ALA A 249 11.41 27.80 -6.93
C ALA A 249 10.59 28.48 -5.82
N VAL A 250 9.39 27.97 -5.52
CA VAL A 250 8.52 28.51 -4.45
C VAL A 250 9.01 28.15 -3.05
N ARG A 251 9.84 27.11 -2.91
CA ARG A 251 10.34 26.61 -1.62
C ARG A 251 11.74 27.07 -1.25
N SER A 252 12.36 27.99 -2.02
CA SER A 252 13.61 28.62 -1.58
C SER A 252 13.29 29.73 -0.58
N PRO A 253 13.52 29.54 0.74
CA PRO A 253 13.42 30.64 1.69
C PRO A 253 14.48 31.69 1.36
N ASP A 254 14.10 32.96 1.41
CA ASP A 254 15.00 34.10 1.24
C ASP A 254 16.25 33.93 2.13
N PRO A 255 17.48 33.94 1.56
CA PRO A 255 18.72 33.78 2.33
C PRO A 255 19.13 35.06 3.08
N THR A 256 18.19 35.93 3.44
CA THR A 256 18.47 37.19 4.15
C THR A 256 17.70 37.29 5.47
N GLY A 257 17.93 36.31 6.34
CA GLY A 257 17.55 36.37 7.74
C GLY A 257 18.80 36.40 8.62
N THR A 258 19.27 37.60 8.94
CA THR A 258 20.32 37.90 9.91
C THR A 258 20.05 37.18 11.24
N SER A 259 20.86 36.16 11.54
CA SER A 259 20.93 35.52 12.87
C SER A 259 21.34 36.56 13.90
N ARG A 260 20.37 37.05 14.67
CA ARG A 260 20.64 37.80 15.90
C ARG A 260 20.77 36.78 17.03
N GLU A 261 22.01 36.60 17.47
CA GLU A 261 22.39 35.87 18.67
C GLU A 261 21.47 36.24 19.83
N GLN A 262 20.67 35.29 20.31
CA GLN A 262 20.07 35.35 21.64
C GLN A 262 20.89 34.44 22.55
N SER A 263 21.69 35.09 23.39
CA SER A 263 22.50 34.49 24.43
C SER A 263 21.64 33.63 25.37
N CYS A 264 22.03 32.38 25.52
CA CYS A 264 21.53 31.48 26.55
C CYS A 264 21.86 32.06 27.95
N GLY A 265 20.86 32.63 28.62
CA GLY A 265 20.91 32.87 30.06
C GLY A 265 20.87 31.55 30.81
N GLN A 266 21.94 31.24 31.54
CA GLN A 266 21.98 30.12 32.48
C GLN A 266 20.97 30.33 33.62
N PRO A 267 20.09 29.35 33.92
CA PRO A 267 19.36 29.36 35.18
C PRO A 267 20.28 28.96 36.33
N ALA A 268 20.31 29.81 37.36
CA ALA A 268 21.04 29.61 38.60
C ALA A 268 20.58 28.35 39.35
N ALA A 269 21.55 27.61 39.91
CA ALA A 269 21.32 26.44 40.75
C ALA A 269 20.62 26.80 42.08
N PRO A 270 19.65 26.00 42.56
CA PRO A 270 19.07 26.22 43.87
C PRO A 270 19.97 25.69 44.98
N ALA A 271 20.33 26.57 45.91
CA ALA A 271 21.01 26.27 47.16
C ALA A 271 20.05 25.56 48.14
N TRP A 272 20.18 24.24 48.28
CA TRP A 272 19.50 23.50 49.33
C TRP A 272 20.33 23.53 50.62
N ARG A 273 19.75 24.15 51.64
CA ARG A 273 20.27 24.26 53.00
C ARG A 273 20.26 22.89 53.70
N ARG A 274 21.34 22.65 54.44
CA ARG A 274 21.47 21.64 55.49
C ARG A 274 20.46 21.89 56.62
N ARG A 275 19.86 20.82 57.13
CA ARG A 275 19.77 20.52 58.57
C ARG A 275 20.05 19.04 58.75
#